data_AF-A0A0B1TZ06-F1
#
_entry.id   AF-A0A0B1TZ06-F1
#
_cell.length_a   1.000
_cell.length_b   1.000
_cell.length_c   1.000
_cell.angle_alpha   90.00
_cell.angle_beta   90.00
_cell.angle_gamma   90.00
#
_symmetry.space_group_name_H-M   'P 1'
#
loop_
_entity.id
_entity.type
_entity.pdbx_description
1 polymer ?
#
loop_
_entity_poly.entity_id
_entity_poly.type
_entity_poly.pdbx_seq_one_letter_code
_entity_poly.pdbx_strand_id
1 'polypeptide(L)'
;MHSKAPRPADFELANIGRQYWAGGHWLAIGRNRADNDALEALVGPEDMLFKVRDLPGPLALARRLPGVDWDDAAVIDAAAFMASFNPKAKAIAGPARVDVAGWSRGSVIITPARQTTLPWAEPTWEEVVERKRERFKVCGDGRGAQ
;
A
#
# COMPACT_ATOMS: atom_id res chain seq x y z
N MET A 1 1.34 4.50 10.58
CA MET A 1 2.18 3.69 11.51
C MET A 1 3.52 3.44 10.81
N HIS A 2 4.66 3.33 11.51
CA HIS A 2 5.95 3.05 10.85
C HIS A 2 6.57 1.77 11.43
N SER A 3 7.33 1.03 10.62
CA SER A 3 8.12 -0.10 11.13
C SER A 3 9.13 0.42 12.15
N LYS A 4 9.27 -0.29 13.28
CA LYS A 4 10.34 -0.02 14.28
C LYS A 4 11.72 -0.50 13.81
N ALA A 5 11.75 -1.31 12.76
CA ALA A 5 12.95 -1.79 12.09
C ALA A 5 12.76 -1.68 10.57
N PRO A 6 12.82 -0.46 10.00
CA PRO A 6 12.66 -0.27 8.57
C PRO A 6 13.86 -0.85 7.82
N ARG A 7 13.60 -1.53 6.72
CA ARG A 7 14.63 -2.05 5.81
C ARG A 7 14.99 -0.98 4.77
N PRO A 8 16.20 -1.00 4.19
CA PRO A 8 16.54 -0.12 3.06
C PRO A 8 15.50 -0.16 1.94
N ALA A 9 15.02 -1.37 1.60
CA ALA A 9 13.97 -1.58 0.60
C ALA A 9 12.61 -0.95 0.95
N ASP A 10 12.34 -0.60 2.21
CA ASP A 10 11.14 0.17 2.58
C ASP A 10 11.30 1.64 2.15
N PHE A 11 12.50 2.22 2.31
CA PHE A 11 12.76 3.58 1.84
C PHE A 11 12.72 3.69 0.32
N GLU A 12 13.24 2.68 -0.38
CA GLU A 12 13.15 2.61 -1.85
C GLU A 12 11.68 2.54 -2.30
N LEU A 13 10.88 1.65 -1.69
CA LEU A 13 9.47 1.48 -2.02
C LEU A 13 8.67 2.77 -1.85
N ALA A 14 8.94 3.53 -0.78
CA ALA A 14 8.27 4.79 -0.50
C ALA A 14 8.45 5.85 -1.61
N ASN A 15 9.49 5.71 -2.44
CA ASN A 15 9.77 6.61 -3.56
C ASN A 15 9.17 6.13 -4.90
N ILE A 16 8.57 4.94 -4.96
CA ILE A 16 8.09 4.34 -6.21
C ILE A 16 6.56 4.40 -6.27
N GLY A 17 6.02 5.01 -7.32
CA GLY A 17 4.56 5.06 -7.51
C GLY A 17 3.83 5.95 -6.50
N ARG A 18 2.55 5.64 -6.27
CA ARG A 18 1.65 6.30 -5.31
C ARG A 18 1.63 5.52 -4.00
N GLN A 19 1.63 6.21 -2.87
CA GLN A 19 1.70 5.59 -1.54
C GLN A 19 0.36 5.70 -0.83
N TYR A 20 -0.28 4.57 -0.52
CA TYR A 20 -1.54 4.51 0.22
C TYR A 20 -1.39 3.73 1.51
N TRP A 21 -2.07 4.23 2.54
CA TRP A 21 -2.10 3.64 3.87
C TRP A 21 -3.54 3.45 4.34
N ALA A 22 -3.79 2.32 5.01
CA ALA A 22 -4.99 2.09 5.78
C ALA A 22 -4.60 1.50 7.15
N GLY A 23 -4.46 2.38 8.15
CA GLY A 23 -3.90 2.01 9.44
C GLY A 23 -2.44 1.55 9.33
N GLY A 24 -2.19 0.25 9.54
CA GLY A 24 -0.88 -0.39 9.38
C GLY A 24 -0.63 -0.95 7.98
N HIS A 25 -1.66 -1.07 7.14
CA HIS A 25 -1.52 -1.62 5.80
C HIS A 25 -0.92 -0.57 4.86
N TRP A 26 0.05 -0.99 4.07
CA TRP A 26 0.75 -0.13 3.12
C TRP A 26 0.70 -0.73 1.72
N LEU A 27 0.24 0.08 0.77
CA LEU A 27 0.12 -0.27 -0.64
C LEU A 27 0.81 0.80 -1.51
N ALA A 28 1.78 0.39 -2.32
CA ALA A 28 2.40 1.21 -3.36
C ALA A 28 1.80 0.85 -4.73
N ILE A 29 1.37 1.84 -5.52
CA ILE A 29 0.73 1.61 -6.83
C ILE A 29 1.49 2.34 -7.93
N GLY A 30 1.96 1.60 -8.94
CA GLY A 30 2.72 2.18 -10.05
C GLY A 30 1.91 3.19 -10.88
N ARG A 31 2.53 4.32 -11.24
CA ARG A 31 1.88 5.37 -12.08
C ARG A 31 2.10 5.13 -13.57
N ASN A 32 3.18 4.44 -13.91
CA ASN A 32 3.61 4.18 -15.27
C ASN A 32 4.38 2.84 -15.33
N ARG A 33 4.87 2.48 -16.52
CA ARG A 33 5.62 1.22 -16.71
C ARG A 33 6.91 1.17 -15.89
N ALA A 34 7.67 2.26 -15.80
CA ALA A 34 8.92 2.28 -15.05
C ALA A 34 8.69 2.06 -13.54
N ASP A 35 7.63 2.66 -12.97
CA ASP A 35 7.25 2.36 -11.59
C ASP A 35 6.85 0.88 -11.43
N ASN A 36 6.08 0.31 -12.38
CA ASN A 36 5.68 -1.10 -12.31
C ASN A 36 6.90 -2.04 -12.33
N ASP A 37 7.83 -1.80 -13.25
CA ASP A 37 9.06 -2.60 -13.39
C ASP A 37 9.92 -2.49 -12.10
N ALA A 38 9.98 -1.30 -11.50
CA ALA A 38 10.66 -1.08 -10.22
C ALA A 38 9.97 -1.78 -9.04
N LEU A 39 8.63 -1.78 -8.98
CA LEU A 39 7.88 -2.52 -7.97
C LEU A 39 8.09 -4.03 -8.09
N GLU A 40 8.09 -4.56 -9.31
CA GLU A 40 8.35 -5.98 -9.58
C GLU A 40 9.77 -6.39 -9.16
N ALA A 41 10.77 -5.55 -9.42
CA ALA A 41 12.15 -5.81 -9.00
C ALA A 41 12.35 -5.71 -7.47
N LEU A 42 11.54 -4.90 -6.77
CA LEU A 42 11.68 -4.63 -5.34
C LEU A 42 10.91 -5.62 -4.45
N VAL A 43 10.07 -6.48 -5.03
CA VAL A 43 9.23 -7.42 -4.29
C VAL A 43 10.09 -8.36 -3.42
N GLY A 44 9.79 -8.42 -2.12
CA GLY A 44 10.37 -9.37 -1.19
C GLY A 44 9.52 -10.63 -1.00
N PRO A 45 10.04 -11.66 -0.33
CA PRO A 45 9.33 -12.94 -0.12
C PRO A 45 8.04 -12.82 0.69
N GLU A 46 7.94 -11.79 1.55
CA GLU A 46 6.77 -11.51 2.36
C GLU A 46 5.82 -10.51 1.69
N ASP A 47 6.18 -9.92 0.56
CA ASP A 47 5.32 -8.91 -0.07
C ASP A 47 4.24 -9.56 -0.93
N MET A 48 3.19 -8.81 -1.22
CA MET A 48 2.16 -9.24 -2.18
C MET A 48 2.13 -8.30 -3.38
N LEU A 49 2.05 -8.87 -4.58
CA LEU A 49 1.88 -8.12 -5.83
C LEU A 49 0.48 -8.29 -6.37
N PHE A 50 -0.17 -7.19 -6.70
CA PHE A 50 -1.54 -7.14 -7.21
C PHE A 50 -1.53 -6.69 -8.66
N LYS A 51 -2.23 -7.43 -9.52
CA LYS A 51 -2.39 -7.09 -10.94
C LYS A 51 -3.80 -7.43 -11.42
N VAL A 52 -4.49 -6.47 -12.04
CA VAL A 52 -5.74 -6.78 -12.75
C VAL A 52 -5.42 -7.69 -13.93
N ARG A 53 -6.02 -8.88 -13.96
CA ARG A 53 -5.76 -9.90 -14.97
C ARG A 53 -6.23 -9.43 -16.34
N ASP A 54 -5.50 -9.82 -17.38
CA ASP A 54 -5.80 -9.59 -18.81
C ASP A 54 -5.90 -8.11 -19.24
N LEU A 55 -5.60 -7.16 -18.33
CA LEU A 55 -5.68 -5.73 -18.61
C LEU A 55 -4.33 -5.03 -18.41
N PRO A 56 -3.89 -4.19 -19.36
CA PRO A 56 -2.81 -3.26 -19.10
C PRO A 56 -3.25 -2.28 -18.01
N GLY A 57 -2.32 -1.86 -17.16
CA GLY A 57 -2.61 -1.02 -16.01
C GLY A 57 -1.58 -1.15 -14.91
N PRO A 58 -1.83 -0.51 -13.76
CA PRO A 58 -0.89 -0.46 -12.65
C PRO A 58 -0.60 -1.86 -12.09
N LEU A 59 0.62 -2.02 -11.60
CA LEU A 59 1.02 -3.05 -10.64
C LEU A 59 1.00 -2.40 -9.26
N ALA A 60 0.57 -3.12 -8.23
CA ALA A 60 0.69 -2.65 -6.86
C ALA A 60 1.45 -3.65 -6.00
N LEU A 61 2.22 -3.14 -5.04
CA LEU A 61 2.97 -3.90 -4.06
C LEU A 61 2.45 -3.56 -2.68
N ALA A 62 1.97 -4.57 -1.95
CA ALA A 62 1.65 -4.46 -0.54
C ALA A 62 2.84 -4.92 0.30
N ARG A 63 3.34 -4.00 1.13
CA ARG A 63 4.49 -4.25 2.00
C ARG A 63 3.98 -4.70 3.36
N ARG A 64 4.25 -5.96 3.72
CA ARG A 64 3.83 -6.53 5.01
C ARG A 64 4.73 -6.04 6.13
N LEU A 65 4.24 -5.06 6.87
CA LEU A 65 4.94 -4.55 8.05
C LEU A 65 4.77 -5.51 9.23
N PRO A 66 5.79 -5.68 10.09
CA PRO A 66 5.69 -6.55 11.27
C PRO A 66 4.51 -6.17 12.17
N GLY A 67 3.70 -7.17 12.56
CA GLY A 67 2.55 -6.99 13.44
C GLY A 67 1.30 -6.42 12.76
N VAL A 68 1.30 -6.26 11.44
CA VAL A 68 0.11 -5.91 10.67
C VAL A 68 -0.42 -7.18 10.01
N ASP A 69 -1.65 -7.55 10.38
CA ASP A 69 -2.32 -8.69 9.76
C ASP A 69 -2.87 -8.33 8.39
N TRP A 70 -2.71 -9.22 7.42
CA TRP A 70 -3.26 -9.10 6.07
C TRP A 70 -4.20 -10.28 5.87
N ASP A 71 -5.34 -10.24 6.56
CA ASP A 71 -6.37 -11.24 6.42
C ASP A 71 -7.01 -11.19 5.02
N ASP A 72 -7.83 -12.21 4.72
CA ASP A 72 -8.50 -12.29 3.43
C ASP A 72 -9.33 -11.03 3.12
N ALA A 73 -9.96 -10.43 4.13
CA ALA A 73 -10.76 -9.22 3.94
C ALA A 73 -9.88 -8.02 3.53
N ALA A 74 -8.73 -7.81 4.17
CA ALA A 74 -7.79 -6.75 3.84
C ALA A 74 -7.20 -6.91 2.43
N VAL A 75 -6.87 -8.14 2.03
CA VAL A 75 -6.37 -8.44 0.68
C VAL A 75 -7.43 -8.17 -0.39
N ILE A 76 -8.67 -8.60 -0.15
CA ILE A 76 -9.81 -8.36 -1.06
C ILE A 76 -10.09 -6.86 -1.18
N ASP A 77 -10.07 -6.13 -0.07
CA ASP A 77 -10.29 -4.68 -0.02
C ASP A 77 -9.20 -3.91 -0.79
N ALA A 78 -7.92 -4.25 -0.57
CA ALA A 78 -6.79 -3.69 -1.30
C ALA A 78 -6.87 -3.97 -2.81
N ALA A 79 -7.30 -5.18 -3.21
CA ALA A 79 -7.49 -5.53 -4.61
C ALA A 79 -8.57 -4.67 -5.29
N ALA A 80 -9.71 -4.44 -4.61
CA ALA A 80 -10.76 -3.56 -5.09
C ALA A 80 -10.29 -2.11 -5.23
N PHE A 81 -9.55 -1.62 -4.23
CA PHE A 81 -8.97 -0.27 -4.23
C PHE A 81 -7.97 -0.07 -5.37
N MET A 82 -6.99 -0.99 -5.51
CA MET A 82 -6.00 -0.94 -6.59
C MET A 82 -6.66 -0.99 -7.97
N ALA A 83 -7.63 -1.88 -8.17
CA ALA A 83 -8.29 -2.04 -9.46
C ALA A 83 -9.02 -0.76 -9.92
N SER A 84 -9.44 0.10 -8.98
CA SER A 84 -10.06 1.39 -9.31
C SER A 84 -9.11 2.39 -9.99
N PHE A 85 -7.80 2.16 -9.94
CA PHE A 85 -6.80 2.91 -10.73
C PHE A 85 -6.65 2.40 -12.16
N ASN A 86 -7.26 1.28 -12.53
CA ASN A 86 -7.26 0.79 -13.90
C ASN A 86 -8.53 1.29 -14.63
N PRO A 87 -8.42 2.24 -15.58
CA PRO A 87 -9.59 2.79 -16.27
C PRO A 87 -10.37 1.72 -17.05
N LYS A 88 -9.68 0.70 -17.57
CA LYS A 88 -10.31 -0.41 -18.30
C LYS A 88 -11.08 -1.32 -17.36
N ALA A 89 -10.53 -1.61 -16.17
CA ALA A 89 -11.23 -2.41 -15.18
C ALA A 89 -12.53 -1.74 -14.73
N LYS A 90 -12.50 -0.41 -14.53
CA LYS A 90 -13.70 0.37 -14.20
C LYS A 90 -14.75 0.42 -15.31
N ALA A 91 -14.33 0.29 -16.57
CA ALA A 91 -15.23 0.36 -17.72
C ALA A 91 -15.94 -0.97 -18.00
N ILE A 92 -15.47 -2.07 -17.39
CA ILE A 92 -16.15 -3.36 -17.48
C ILE A 92 -17.45 -3.27 -16.65
N ALA A 93 -18.58 -3.60 -17.26
CA ALA A 93 -19.90 -3.59 -16.61
C ALA A 93 -20.08 -4.67 -15.52
N GLY A 94 -18.99 -5.34 -15.12
CA GLY A 94 -18.97 -6.51 -14.25
C GLY A 94 -17.66 -6.60 -13.46
N PRO A 95 -17.50 -7.66 -12.66
CA PRO A 95 -16.37 -7.74 -11.75
C PRO A 95 -15.06 -8.02 -12.51
N ALA A 96 -13.97 -7.48 -11.98
CA ALA A 96 -12.62 -7.70 -12.47
C ALA A 96 -11.92 -8.77 -11.62
N ARG A 97 -11.12 -9.61 -12.27
CA ARG A 97 -10.22 -10.53 -11.57
C ARG A 97 -8.89 -9.83 -11.29
N VAL A 98 -8.44 -9.90 -10.04
CA VAL A 98 -7.13 -9.41 -9.60
C VAL A 98 -6.31 -10.62 -9.16
N ASP A 99 -5.14 -10.77 -9.76
CA ASP A 99 -4.13 -11.73 -9.32
C ASP A 99 -3.32 -11.13 -8.18
N VAL A 100 -3.07 -11.94 -7.15
CA VAL A 100 -2.34 -11.55 -5.94
C VAL A 100 -1.25 -12.59 -5.69
N ALA A 101 -0.04 -12.31 -6.17
CA ALA A 101 1.13 -13.13 -5.84
C ALA A 101 1.48 -12.94 -4.35
N GLY A 102 1.90 -14.00 -3.67
CA GLY A 102 2.18 -13.99 -2.23
C GLY A 102 0.97 -14.24 -1.32
N TRP A 103 -0.24 -14.36 -1.87
CA TRP A 103 -1.45 -14.73 -1.14
C TRP A 103 -1.89 -16.16 -1.47
N SER A 104 -2.32 -16.92 -0.46
CA SER A 104 -2.63 -18.36 -0.58
C SER A 104 -3.73 -18.68 -1.59
N ARG A 105 -4.68 -17.77 -1.80
CA ARG A 105 -5.79 -17.92 -2.75
C ARG A 105 -5.42 -17.52 -4.18
N GLY A 106 -4.30 -16.82 -4.36
CA GLY A 106 -3.71 -16.43 -5.64
C GLY A 106 -4.48 -15.40 -6.48
N SER A 107 -5.82 -15.34 -6.39
CA SER A 107 -6.63 -14.34 -7.09
C SER A 107 -7.99 -14.11 -6.43
N VAL A 108 -8.60 -12.97 -6.73
CA VAL A 108 -9.94 -12.58 -6.25
C VAL A 108 -10.75 -11.93 -7.38
N ILE A 109 -12.06 -12.12 -7.36
CA ILE A 109 -13.03 -11.40 -8.21
C ILE A 109 -13.61 -10.26 -7.39
N ILE A 110 -13.43 -9.02 -7.84
CA ILE A 110 -13.86 -7.80 -7.14
C ILE A 110 -14.62 -6.85 -8.07
N THR A 111 -15.34 -5.89 -7.50
CA THR A 111 -15.78 -4.69 -8.21
C THR A 111 -14.79 -3.57 -7.91
N PRO A 112 -14.16 -2.93 -8.91
CA PRO A 112 -13.24 -1.82 -8.68
C PRO A 112 -13.92 -0.68 -7.91
N ALA A 113 -13.35 -0.26 -6.78
CA ALA A 113 -13.95 0.76 -5.92
C ALA A 113 -12.88 1.70 -5.37
N ARG A 114 -13.11 3.02 -5.45
CA ARG A 114 -12.20 4.03 -4.89
C ARG A 114 -12.37 4.20 -3.38
N GLN A 115 -13.60 4.01 -2.91
CA GLN A 115 -13.96 4.02 -1.51
C GLN A 115 -14.27 2.58 -1.13
N THR A 116 -13.49 2.01 -0.24
CA THR A 116 -13.62 0.64 0.24
C THR A 116 -13.84 0.64 1.76
N THR A 117 -13.88 -0.53 2.39
CA THR A 117 -14.08 -0.63 3.85
C THR A 117 -12.84 -0.11 4.58
N LEU A 118 -11.64 -0.39 4.07
CA LEU A 118 -10.42 0.22 4.60
C LEU A 118 -10.24 1.64 4.03
N PRO A 119 -9.95 2.65 4.88
CA PRO A 119 -9.85 4.03 4.46
C PRO A 119 -8.48 4.32 3.84
N TRP A 120 -8.20 3.75 2.66
CA TRP A 120 -6.94 3.97 1.94
C TRP A 120 -6.76 5.44 1.60
N ALA A 121 -5.70 6.03 2.15
CA ALA A 121 -5.38 7.44 1.94
C ALA A 121 -3.88 7.64 1.71
N GLU A 122 -3.55 8.70 0.98
CA GLU A 122 -2.18 9.22 0.99
C GLU A 122 -1.96 9.91 2.34
N PRO A 123 -0.78 9.76 2.96
CA PRO A 123 -0.50 10.43 4.23
C PRO A 123 -0.48 11.94 3.99
N THR A 124 -1.33 12.67 4.71
CA THR A 124 -1.41 14.14 4.55
C THR A 124 -0.28 14.82 5.32
N TRP A 125 0.18 15.97 4.81
CA TRP A 125 1.25 16.75 5.46
C TRP A 125 0.86 17.22 6.86
N GLU A 126 -0.42 17.51 7.09
CA GLU A 126 -0.98 17.95 8.37
C GLU A 126 -0.89 16.85 9.44
N GLU A 127 -1.26 15.61 9.09
CA GLU A 127 -1.11 14.44 9.97
C GLU A 127 0.35 14.15 10.33
N VAL A 128 1.28 14.39 9.39
CA VAL A 128 2.72 14.22 9.61
C VAL A 128 3.26 15.30 10.56
N VAL A 129 2.80 16.54 10.44
CA VAL A 129 3.21 17.66 11.30
C VAL A 129 2.74 17.45 12.74
N GLU A 130 1.47 17.08 12.93
CA GLU A 130 0.92 16.88 14.27
C GLU A 130 1.63 15.73 14.99
N ARG A 131 1.87 14.61 14.30
CA ARG A 131 2.65 13.49 14.85
C ARG A 131 4.10 13.85 15.17
N LYS A 132 4.75 14.68 14.35
CA LYS A 132 6.10 15.18 14.67
C LYS A 132 6.06 15.99 15.97
N ARG A 133 5.09 16.90 16.12
CA ARG A 133 4.93 17.72 17.33
C ARG A 133 4.73 16.87 18.59
N GLU A 134 3.88 15.84 18.52
CA GLU A 134 3.67 14.93 19.65
C GLU A 134 4.94 14.17 20.04
N ARG A 135 5.71 13.67 19.06
CA ARG A 135 6.93 12.91 19.32
C ARG A 135 8.04 13.78 19.93
N PHE A 136 8.18 15.03 19.48
CA PHE A 136 9.18 15.95 20.02
C PHE A 136 8.75 16.62 21.35
N LYS A 137 7.47 16.55 21.74
CA LYS A 137 7.03 16.89 23.11
C LYS A 137 7.54 15.89 24.15
N VAL A 138 7.69 14.61 23.80
CA VAL A 138 8.06 13.53 24.75
C VAL A 138 9.58 13.47 25.01
N CYS A 139 10.43 13.99 24.12
CA CYS A 139 11.89 14.05 24.32
C CYS A 139 12.39 15.41 24.85
N GLY A 140 11.49 16.32 25.21
CA GLY A 140 11.79 17.72 25.53
C GLY A 140 12.00 18.06 27.01
N ASP A 141 12.29 17.10 27.89
CA ASP A 141 12.72 17.41 29.28
C ASP A 141 14.21 17.08 29.47
N GLY A 142 15.02 17.49 28.50
CA GLY A 142 16.46 17.60 28.64
C GLY A 142 16.85 18.89 29.36
N ARG A 143 16.34 19.12 30.58
CA ARG A 143 16.97 20.07 31.51
C ARG A 143 18.21 19.40 32.11
N GLY A 144 19.27 19.39 31.31
CA GLY A 144 20.63 19.19 31.80
C GLY A 144 21.00 20.33 32.74
N ALA A 145 21.67 19.96 33.82
CA ALA A 145 22.14 20.82 34.90
C ALA A 145 22.93 22.05 34.42
N GLN A 146 22.68 23.19 35.06
CA GLN A 146 23.72 24.15 35.43
C GLN A 146 23.66 24.31 36.95
#